data_AF-R6A609-F1
#
_entry.id   AF-R6A609-F1
#
_cell.length_a   1.000
_cell.length_b   1.000
_cell.length_c   1.000
_cell.angle_alpha   90.00
_cell.angle_beta   90.00
_cell.angle_gamma   90.00
#
_symmetry.space_group_name_H-M   'P 1'
#
loop_
_entity.id
_entity.type
_entity.pdbx_description
1 polymer ?
#
loop_
_entity_poly.entity_id
_entity_poly.type
_entity_poly.pdbx_seq_one_letter_code
_entity_poly.pdbx_strand_id
1 'polypeptide(L)'
;MVIVSTRDFRTNQTKYLNLAKAGEHVVLKSRAGNFRIYPENSNEGAIQAPRDLMVELKNALSEVKEAIAGKRVLQSAESLLDEL
;
A
#
# COMPACT_ATOMS: atom_id res chain seq x y z
N MET A 1 9.74 3.49 11.06
CA MET A 1 9.68 4.78 10.32
C MET A 1 10.89 5.64 10.71
N VAL A 2 11.70 6.02 9.72
CA VAL A 2 12.94 6.80 9.90
C VAL A 2 12.79 8.12 9.14
N ILE A 3 12.92 9.24 9.84
CA ILE A 3 12.93 10.58 9.22
C ILE A 3 14.38 11.05 9.12
N VAL A 4 14.82 11.40 7.92
CA VAL A 4 16.21 11.78 7.64
C VAL A 4 16.27 13.15 6.95
N SER A 5 17.25 13.98 7.31
CA SER A 5 17.49 15.23 6.61
C SER A 5 18.17 14.99 5.25
N THR A 6 18.01 15.91 4.30
CA THR A 6 18.74 15.82 3.01
C THR A 6 20.25 15.77 3.18
N ARG A 7 20.80 16.42 4.22
CA ARG A 7 22.23 16.41 4.50
C ARG A 7 22.70 15.02 4.94
N ASP A 8 21.99 14.42 5.90
CA ASP A 8 22.37 13.11 6.45
C ASP A 8 22.15 11.99 5.43
N PHE A 9 21.08 12.10 4.64
CA PHE A 9 20.81 11.19 3.54
C PHE A 9 21.93 11.19 2.50
N ARG A 10 22.44 12.37 2.12
CA ARG A 10 23.54 12.47 1.15
C ARG A 10 24.83 11.82 1.66
N THR A 11 25.14 11.97 2.95
CA THR A 11 26.35 11.38 3.55
C THR A 11 26.23 9.86 3.73
N ASN A 12 25.03 9.34 4.04
CA ASN A 12 24.81 7.93 4.35
C ASN A 12 23.82 7.26 3.39
N GLN A 13 23.88 7.61 2.10
CA GLN A 13 22.87 7.23 1.11
C GLN A 13 22.60 5.73 1.08
N THR A 14 23.66 4.91 0.96
CA THR A 14 23.56 3.45 0.89
C THR A 14 22.85 2.84 2.10
N LYS A 15 23.09 3.38 3.29
CA LYS A 15 22.44 2.91 4.53
C LYS A 15 20.92 3.08 4.44
N TYR A 16 20.46 4.25 4.03
CA TYR A 16 19.02 4.54 3.96
C TYR A 16 18.33 3.82 2.79
N LEU A 17 19.02 3.65 1.66
CA LEU A 17 18.50 2.83 0.56
C LEU A 17 18.38 1.35 0.94
N ASN A 18 19.33 0.82 1.70
CA ASN A 18 19.24 -0.55 2.22
C ASN A 18 18.11 -0.72 3.23
N LEU A 19 17.86 0.27 4.07
CA LEU A 19 16.70 0.27 4.97
C LEU A 19 15.39 0.26 4.16
N ALA A 20 15.26 1.12 3.16
CA ALA A 20 14.09 1.13 2.28
C ALA A 20 13.92 -0.20 1.53
N LYS A 21 15.03 -0.81 1.06
CA LYS A 21 15.04 -2.13 0.44
C LYS A 21 14.60 -3.25 1.40
N ALA A 22 14.90 -3.12 2.69
CA ALA A 22 14.48 -4.04 3.74
C ALA A 22 13.01 -3.86 4.18
N GLY A 23 12.27 -2.92 3.57
CA GLY A 23 10.87 -2.64 3.91
C GLY A 23 10.66 -1.55 4.97
N GLU A 24 11.72 -0.90 5.46
CA GLU A 24 11.59 0.18 6.43
C GLU A 24 11.07 1.47 5.77
N HIS A 25 10.12 2.14 6.43
CA HIS A 25 9.61 3.42 5.97
C HIS A 25 10.62 4.55 6.20
N VAL A 26 11.30 4.97 5.14
CA VAL A 26 12.25 6.11 5.17
C VAL A 26 11.59 7.36 4.56
N VAL A 27 11.61 8.46 5.32
CA VAL A 27 11.10 9.77 4.93
C VAL A 27 12.25 10.78 4.88
N LEU A 28 12.53 11.30 3.69
CA LEU A 28 13.48 12.36 3.42
C LEU A 28 12.82 13.73 3.62
N LYS A 29 13.27 14.48 4.62
CA LYS A 29 12.85 15.86 4.88
C LYS A 29 13.81 16.84 4.21
N SER A 30 13.28 17.69 3.34
CA SER A 30 14.00 18.75 2.64
C SER A 30 13.27 20.09 2.77
N ARG A 31 13.90 21.18 2.32
CA ARG A 31 13.22 22.48 2.20
C ARG A 31 12.12 22.49 1.15
N ALA A 32 12.20 21.60 0.15
CA ALA A 32 11.20 21.47 -0.91
C ALA A 32 9.98 20.62 -0.49
N GLY A 33 10.06 19.93 0.65
CA GLY A 33 9.02 19.04 1.14
C GLY A 33 9.56 17.74 1.71
N ASN A 34 8.62 16.83 2.00
CA ASN A 34 8.89 15.51 2.56
C ASN A 34 8.65 14.44 1.49
N PHE A 35 9.62 13.56 1.29
CA PHE A 35 9.58 12.51 0.28
C PHE A 35 9.72 11.15 0.95
N ARG A 36 8.95 10.15 0.50
CA ARG A 36 9.11 8.77 0.95
C ARG A 36 9.97 8.01 -0.06
N ILE A 37 10.90 7.20 0.44
CA ILE A 37 11.80 6.40 -0.40
C ILE A 37 11.25 4.96 -0.47
N TYR A 38 11.15 4.41 -1.68
CA TYR A 38 10.74 3.04 -1.94
C TYR A 38 11.65 2.42 -3.02
N PRO A 39 11.99 1.12 -2.92
CA PRO A 39 12.69 0.40 -3.98
C PRO A 39 11.74 0.08 -5.15
N GLU A 40 12.19 0.33 -6.39
CA GLU A 40 11.39 0.10 -7.62
C GLU A 40 11.10 -1.39 -7.87
N ASN A 41 11.98 -2.29 -7.39
CA ASN A 41 11.94 -3.72 -7.72
C ASN A 41 11.24 -4.58 -6.66
N SER A 42 10.64 -3.98 -5.63
CA SER A 42 9.78 -4.75 -4.75
C SER A 42 8.49 -5.01 -5.50
N ASN A 43 8.25 -6.27 -5.87
CA ASN A 43 6.96 -6.79 -6.37
C ASN A 43 5.77 -6.53 -5.42
N GLU A 44 5.95 -5.76 -4.35
CA GLU A 44 4.89 -5.17 -3.55
C GLU A 44 4.40 -3.92 -4.26
N GLY A 45 3.31 -4.06 -5.02
CA GLY A 45 2.63 -2.98 -5.74
C GLY A 45 2.22 -1.81 -4.85
N ALA A 46 3.16 -0.92 -4.53
CA ALA A 46 3.00 0.18 -3.58
C ALA A 46 3.43 1.55 -4.14
N ILE A 47 3.38 1.73 -5.48
CA ILE A 47 2.60 2.86 -5.99
C ILE A 47 1.12 2.42 -6.08
N GLN A 48 0.64 1.78 -5.02
CA GLN A 48 -0.64 2.17 -4.50
C GLN A 48 -0.50 3.68 -4.24
N ALA A 49 -0.91 4.45 -5.24
CA ALA A 49 -1.85 5.53 -4.94
C ALA A 49 -2.80 5.01 -3.85
N PRO A 50 -3.46 5.85 -3.07
CA PRO A 50 -4.74 5.44 -2.54
C PRO A 50 -5.66 5.12 -3.75
N ARG A 51 -5.43 4.01 -4.46
CA ARG A 51 -6.42 3.20 -5.13
C ARG A 51 -7.25 2.71 -3.96
N ASP A 52 -8.05 3.64 -3.48
CA ASP A 52 -9.47 3.43 -3.37
C ASP A 52 -9.84 2.14 -2.64
N LEU A 53 -9.03 1.72 -1.65
CA LEU A 53 -9.44 0.78 -0.61
C LEU A 53 -10.77 1.21 -0.03
N MET A 54 -11.02 2.52 0.05
CA MET A 54 -12.33 3.06 0.41
C MET A 54 -13.43 2.75 -0.62
N VAL A 55 -13.15 2.80 -1.92
CA VAL A 55 -14.11 2.44 -2.97
C VAL A 55 -14.29 0.93 -3.04
N GLU A 56 -13.23 0.13 -2.95
CA GLU A 56 -13.31 -1.33 -2.85
C GLU A 56 -14.12 -1.76 -1.62
N LEU A 57 -13.87 -1.16 -0.46
CA LEU A 57 -14.62 -1.43 0.77
C LEU A 57 -16.09 -0.97 0.66
N LYS A 58 -16.34 0.19 0.03
CA LYS A 58 -17.71 0.66 -0.23
C LYS A 58 -18.45 -0.27 -1.18
N ASN A 59 -17.79 -0.74 -2.22
CA ASN A 59 -18.35 -1.67 -3.21
C ASN A 59 -18.68 -2.98 -2.50
N ALA A 60 -17.73 -3.60 -1.80
CA ALA A 60 -17.95 -4.82 -1.03
C ALA A 60 -19.10 -4.68 -0.02
N LEU A 61 -19.20 -3.55 0.68
CA LEU A 61 -20.30 -3.28 1.61
C LEU A 61 -21.65 -3.12 0.90
N SER A 62 -21.66 -2.57 -0.32
CA SER A 62 -22.87 -2.50 -1.16
C SER A 62 -23.31 -3.89 -1.59
N GLU A 63 -22.38 -4.76 -2.00
CA GLU A 63 -22.70 -6.14 -2.42
C GLU A 63 -23.33 -6.95 -1.27
N VAL A 64 -22.79 -6.81 -0.05
CA VAL A 64 -23.36 -7.45 1.15
C VAL A 64 -24.75 -6.91 1.46
N LYS A 65 -24.98 -5.60 1.34
CA LYS A 65 -26.31 -5.00 1.55
C LYS A 65 -27.33 -5.51 0.54
N GLU A 66 -26.95 -5.62 -0.73
CA GLU A 66 -27.81 -6.17 -1.79
C GLU A 66 -28.14 -7.64 -1.56
N ALA A 67 -27.17 -8.41 -1.05
CA ALA A 67 -27.38 -9.81 -0.69
C ALA A 67 -28.32 -9.97 0.52
N ILE A 68 -28.15 -9.17 1.57
CA ILE A 68 -29.08 -9.14 2.72
C ILE A 68 -30.49 -8.75 2.27
N ALA A 69 -30.61 -7.83 1.31
CA ALA A 69 -31.89 -7.43 0.72
C ALA A 69 -32.48 -8.48 -0.25
N GLY A 70 -31.82 -9.62 -0.46
CA GLY A 70 -32.27 -10.70 -1.35
C GLY A 70 -32.17 -10.39 -2.84
N LYS A 71 -31.45 -9.32 -3.22
CA LYS A 71 -31.29 -8.89 -4.62
C LYS A 71 -30.11 -9.54 -5.32
N ARG A 72 -29.20 -10.17 -4.57
CA ARG A 72 -27.97 -10.77 -5.07
C ARG A 72 -27.61 -12.03 -4.27
N VAL A 73 -27.15 -13.07 -4.95
CA VAL A 73 -26.55 -14.25 -4.30
C VAL A 73 -25.05 -14.08 -4.31
N LEU A 74 -24.41 -14.13 -3.15
CA LEU A 74 -22.96 -14.09 -3.01
C LEU A 74 -22.40 -15.52 -3.12
N GLN A 75 -21.22 -15.67 -3.70
CA GLN A 75 -20.51 -16.95 -3.73
C GLN A 75 -20.09 -17.33 -2.30
N SER A 76 -20.16 -18.62 -1.99
CA SER A 76 -19.61 -19.14 -0.74
C SER A 76 -18.08 -19.13 -0.80
N ALA A 77 -17.44 -19.05 0.37
CA ALA A 77 -15.98 -19.14 0.47
C ALA A 77 -15.44 -20.46 -0.13
N GLU A 78 -16.21 -21.54 -0.03
CA GLU A 78 -15.88 -22.85 -0.61
C GLU A 78 -15.87 -22.80 -2.14
N SER A 79 -16.84 -22.13 -2.78
CA SER A 79 -16.91 -21.96 -4.23
C SER A 79 -15.75 -21.12 -4.79
N LEU A 80 -15.17 -20.24 -3.98
CA LEU A 80 -14.06 -19.38 -4.40
C LEU A 80 -12.71 -20.11 -4.39
N LEU A 81 -12.58 -21.15 -3.56
CA LEU A 81 -11.33 -21.91 -3.44
C LEU A 81 -11.14 -22.90 -4.60
N ASP A 82 -12.22 -23.35 -5.24
CA ASP A 82 -12.18 -24.28 -6.38
C ASP A 82 -11.79 -23.60 -7.72
N GLU A 83 -11.73 -22.26 -7.76
CA GLU A 83 -11.42 -21.48 -8.97
C GLU A 83 -9.94 -20.99 -9.04
N LEU A 84 -9.10 -21.35 -8.07
CA LEU A 84 -7.67 -20.99 -7.96
C LEU A 84 -6.73 -22.14 -8.33
#